data_AF-A0A8S3PVE5-F1
#
_entry.id   AF-A0A8S3PVE5-F1
#
_cell.length_a   1.000
_cell.length_b   1.000
_cell.length_c   1.000
_cell.angle_alpha   90.00
_cell.angle_beta   90.00
_cell.angle_gamma   90.00
#
_symmetry.space_group_name_H-M   'P 1'
#
loop_
_entity.id
_entity.type
_entity.pdbx_description
1 polymer ?
#
loop_
_entity_poly.entity_id
_entity_poly.type
_entity_poly.pdbx_seq_one_letter_code
_entity_poly.pdbx_strand_id
1 'polypeptide(L)'
;MGSLCNQEKDSHSSKSADVVILFHAGHKLKSKEFNKGLKLFISRLFEKSQVDSGSARGAVINYGAGAKEVFGLNKYNKKSLLRKAIQKMKPKPYRNSKADLTAALQLLRTKTLSKGGGSRMSEGVPTAVVIVTDMASSSDSNAASQEINNLKNMGVTVFTVGVSKSDNNELLSMVSQPQDTYHQSAKSYFDLVKGDSHVHKISNQILALQKEGARPPATRAPVTTRAPVIIPSTTAALGIDRKKHLIIVFQSSSSTSPNDFKILVKFLHSLTTDTGIPRDTELSVISFGKFSNILINSTTITKAGNSILNIDKKSRSKMADLGGAFSTIMKYVLKKGSHFQNTHILVIMDKTVDKKGVDYTITAKKLRDKGVVIHGLSVTDKPHPDLEQVVTYSGSKAFLQIVNTYADLEKGPTLQSVVSSLQYVPPTTKMPPVTIAQTTPSITLKDKKYADVVVAFHASTAVTKKIFKKRLLKFIVNLVKKSSTDNNKVRIGLTSFGSKFQIVFDMGQYVKIKDIKRAIKKTPKNYKSNDVNLASALANIRTKMFAHPKDRVDVQNYLIIISDKPNEEIF
;
A
#
# COMPACT_ATOMS: atom_id res chain seq x y z
N MET A 1 -0.46 45.49 -38.22
CA MET A 1 -0.05 44.52 -37.19
C MET A 1 -1.27 43.67 -36.84
N GLY A 2 -1.31 42.43 -37.31
CA GLY A 2 -2.39 41.48 -37.03
C GLY A 2 -1.78 40.08 -36.92
N SER A 3 -1.82 39.53 -35.70
CA SER A 3 -1.17 38.29 -35.30
C SER A 3 -1.85 37.06 -35.93
N LEU A 4 -1.04 36.16 -36.48
CA LEU A 4 -1.44 34.84 -36.95
C LEU A 4 -1.64 33.91 -35.74
N CYS A 5 -2.88 33.56 -35.43
CA CYS A 5 -3.19 32.39 -34.61
C CYS A 5 -2.96 31.12 -35.44
N ASN A 6 -1.87 30.39 -35.15
CA ASN A 6 -1.76 28.99 -35.53
C ASN A 6 -2.71 28.17 -34.64
N GLN A 7 -3.65 27.48 -35.27
CA GLN A 7 -4.51 26.50 -34.62
C GLN A 7 -3.66 25.35 -34.08
N GLU A 8 -3.60 25.22 -32.75
CA GLU A 8 -3.24 23.95 -32.11
C GLU A 8 -4.33 22.93 -32.48
N LYS A 9 -3.93 21.87 -33.18
CA LYS A 9 -4.77 20.69 -33.40
C LYS A 9 -5.09 20.07 -32.03
N ASP A 10 -6.34 20.16 -31.62
CA ASP A 10 -6.89 19.38 -30.51
C ASP A 10 -6.56 17.89 -30.71
N SER A 11 -5.67 17.35 -29.86
CA SER A 11 -5.42 15.91 -29.82
C SER A 11 -6.66 15.23 -29.22
N HIS A 12 -7.55 14.76 -30.08
CA HIS A 12 -8.69 13.93 -29.70
C HIS A 12 -8.23 12.77 -28.79
N SER A 13 -8.64 12.82 -27.52
CA SER A 13 -8.65 11.68 -26.60
C SER A 13 -9.46 10.55 -27.26
N SER A 14 -8.77 9.56 -27.83
CA SER A 14 -9.46 8.40 -28.39
C SER A 14 -10.01 7.57 -27.23
N LYS A 15 -11.32 7.30 -27.24
CA LYS A 15 -12.02 6.48 -26.24
C LYS A 15 -11.63 5.00 -26.39
N SER A 16 -10.38 4.69 -26.03
CA SER A 16 -9.74 3.41 -26.34
C SER A 16 -9.34 2.67 -25.08
N ALA A 17 -9.41 1.34 -25.08
CA ALA A 17 -8.83 0.51 -24.03
C ALA A 17 -8.44 -0.87 -24.56
N ASP A 18 -7.34 -1.41 -24.05
CA ASP A 18 -6.93 -2.79 -24.31
C ASP A 18 -7.49 -3.69 -23.20
N VAL A 19 -8.09 -4.83 -23.56
CA VAL A 19 -8.71 -5.76 -22.61
C VAL A 19 -8.06 -7.13 -22.74
N VAL A 20 -7.51 -7.64 -21.65
CA VAL A 20 -6.91 -8.97 -21.58
C VAL A 20 -7.68 -9.84 -20.60
N ILE A 21 -8.06 -11.05 -21.03
CA ILE A 21 -8.67 -12.06 -20.15
C ILE A 21 -7.62 -13.10 -19.79
N LEU A 22 -7.36 -13.29 -18.50
CA LEU A 22 -6.62 -14.43 -17.96
C LEU A 22 -7.63 -15.40 -17.35
N PHE A 23 -7.61 -16.67 -17.74
CA PHE A 23 -8.48 -17.66 -17.12
C PHE A 23 -7.78 -18.97 -16.78
N HIS A 24 -8.17 -19.56 -15.66
CA HIS A 24 -7.69 -20.88 -15.25
C HIS A 24 -8.41 -22.00 -16.01
N ALA A 25 -7.66 -22.89 -16.67
CA ALA A 25 -8.16 -24.03 -17.42
C ALA A 25 -7.87 -25.35 -16.68
N GLY A 26 -8.37 -25.46 -15.44
CA GLY A 26 -8.15 -26.63 -14.59
C GLY A 26 -8.95 -27.86 -14.99
N HIS A 27 -8.54 -29.03 -14.47
CA HIS A 27 -9.24 -30.32 -14.65
C HIS A 27 -10.70 -30.34 -14.15
N LYS A 28 -11.07 -29.41 -13.26
CA LYS A 28 -12.45 -29.27 -12.74
C LYS A 28 -13.39 -28.51 -13.67
N LEU A 29 -12.86 -27.77 -14.65
CA LEU A 29 -13.64 -27.00 -15.60
C LEU A 29 -14.23 -27.92 -16.67
N LYS A 30 -15.50 -28.29 -16.53
CA LYS A 30 -16.17 -29.19 -17.48
C LYS A 30 -16.40 -28.51 -18.82
N SER A 31 -16.42 -29.27 -19.91
CA SER A 31 -16.68 -28.74 -21.26
C SER A 31 -17.98 -27.91 -21.36
N LYS A 32 -19.03 -28.30 -20.63
CA LYS A 32 -20.30 -27.56 -20.61
C LYS A 32 -20.17 -26.21 -19.90
N GLU A 33 -19.46 -26.16 -18.78
CA GLU A 33 -19.16 -24.94 -18.01
C GLU A 33 -18.24 -24.00 -18.79
N PHE A 34 -17.23 -24.56 -19.46
CA PHE A 34 -16.38 -23.79 -20.36
C PHE A 34 -17.18 -23.17 -21.50
N ASN A 35 -18.01 -23.95 -22.21
CA ASN A 35 -18.72 -23.47 -23.39
C ASN A 35 -19.88 -22.52 -23.05
N LYS A 36 -20.73 -22.87 -22.08
CA LYS A 36 -21.94 -22.10 -21.75
C LYS A 36 -21.76 -21.07 -20.63
N GLY A 37 -20.63 -21.13 -19.91
CA GLY A 37 -20.28 -20.19 -18.86
C GLY A 37 -19.15 -19.26 -19.28
N LEU A 38 -17.91 -19.75 -19.18
CA LEU A 38 -16.70 -18.93 -19.38
C LEU A 38 -16.57 -18.34 -20.79
N LYS A 39 -16.72 -19.18 -21.82
CA LYS A 39 -16.60 -18.74 -23.22
C LYS A 39 -17.69 -17.74 -23.59
N LEU A 40 -18.91 -17.96 -23.12
CA LEU A 40 -20.02 -17.04 -23.33
C LEU A 40 -19.81 -15.72 -22.59
N PHE A 41 -19.31 -15.76 -21.35
CA PHE A 41 -18.91 -14.58 -20.58
C PHE A 41 -17.87 -13.74 -21.33
N ILE A 42 -16.78 -14.36 -21.81
CA ILE A 42 -15.75 -13.68 -22.60
C ILE A 42 -16.36 -13.07 -23.87
N SER A 43 -17.21 -13.82 -24.59
CA SER A 43 -17.89 -13.32 -25.79
C SER A 43 -18.75 -12.09 -25.49
N ARG A 44 -19.50 -12.08 -24.38
CA ARG A 44 -20.39 -10.97 -24.00
C ARG A 44 -19.62 -9.74 -23.51
N LEU A 45 -18.47 -9.91 -22.86
CA LEU A 45 -17.59 -8.79 -22.51
C LEU A 45 -17.11 -8.04 -23.76
N PHE A 46 -16.64 -8.77 -24.77
CA PHE A 46 -16.16 -8.17 -26.02
C PHE A 46 -17.27 -7.68 -26.96
N GLU A 47 -18.52 -8.09 -26.74
CA GLU A 47 -19.66 -7.63 -27.52
C GLU A 47 -19.88 -6.11 -27.38
N LYS A 48 -19.68 -5.58 -26.16
CA LYS A 48 -19.78 -4.14 -25.86
C LYS A 48 -18.54 -3.33 -26.27
N SER A 49 -17.46 -3.98 -26.70
CA SER A 49 -16.20 -3.32 -27.06
C SER A 49 -16.19 -2.85 -28.53
N GLN A 50 -15.61 -1.69 -28.82
CA GLN A 50 -15.50 -1.15 -30.18
C GLN A 50 -14.21 -1.63 -30.88
N VAL A 51 -14.20 -2.91 -31.29
CA VAL A 51 -13.02 -3.55 -31.93
C VAL A 51 -12.83 -3.11 -33.37
N ASP A 52 -13.92 -2.94 -34.14
CA ASP A 52 -13.86 -2.63 -35.57
C ASP A 52 -13.27 -1.24 -35.87
N SER A 53 -13.44 -0.29 -34.95
CA SER A 53 -12.84 1.05 -35.00
C SER A 53 -11.40 1.09 -34.46
N GLY A 54 -10.89 -0.04 -33.95
CA GLY A 54 -9.61 -0.10 -33.26
C GLY A 54 -9.61 0.53 -31.86
N SER A 55 -10.74 1.04 -31.36
CA SER A 55 -10.82 1.65 -30.03
C SER A 55 -10.60 0.59 -28.94
N ALA A 56 -11.02 -0.65 -29.15
CA ALA A 56 -10.72 -1.77 -28.25
C ALA A 56 -9.87 -2.85 -28.92
N ARG A 57 -8.89 -3.39 -28.18
CA ARG A 57 -8.17 -4.61 -28.55
C ARG A 57 -8.40 -5.69 -27.50
N GLY A 58 -8.42 -6.95 -27.93
CA GLY A 58 -8.71 -8.09 -27.07
C GLY A 58 -7.60 -9.13 -27.11
N ALA A 59 -7.17 -9.59 -25.94
CA ALA A 59 -6.27 -10.72 -25.80
C ALA A 59 -6.82 -11.73 -24.79
N VAL A 60 -6.43 -13.00 -24.95
CA VAL A 60 -6.82 -14.07 -24.04
C VAL A 60 -5.61 -14.95 -23.74
N ILE A 61 -5.37 -15.16 -22.45
CA ILE A 61 -4.36 -16.07 -21.91
C ILE A 61 -5.08 -17.12 -21.08
N ASN A 62 -4.75 -18.39 -21.31
CA ASN A 62 -5.20 -19.49 -20.47
C ASN A 62 -4.01 -20.02 -19.64
N TYR A 63 -4.26 -20.44 -18.41
CA TYR A 63 -3.22 -20.98 -17.55
C TYR A 63 -3.68 -22.21 -16.76
N GLY A 64 -2.69 -22.99 -16.31
CA GLY A 64 -2.81 -24.20 -15.50
C GLY A 64 -1.42 -24.52 -14.98
N ALA A 65 -0.83 -25.67 -15.33
CA ALA A 65 0.57 -25.97 -14.97
C ALA A 65 1.61 -25.06 -15.66
N GLY A 66 1.17 -24.26 -16.62
CA GLY A 66 1.92 -23.18 -17.24
C GLY A 66 0.94 -22.23 -17.92
N ALA A 67 1.44 -21.23 -18.64
CA ALA A 67 0.61 -20.24 -19.31
C ALA A 67 0.73 -20.30 -20.83
N LYS A 68 -0.37 -20.02 -21.53
CA LYS A 68 -0.40 -19.92 -22.99
C LYS A 68 -1.27 -18.75 -23.44
N GLU A 69 -0.72 -17.96 -24.36
CA GLU A 69 -1.50 -16.99 -25.11
C GLU A 69 -2.37 -17.71 -26.14
N VAL A 70 -3.69 -17.55 -26.03
CA VAL A 70 -4.66 -18.07 -27.01
C VAL A 70 -4.64 -17.15 -28.24
N PHE A 71 -4.65 -15.84 -28.01
CA PHE A 71 -4.37 -14.81 -29.01
C PHE A 71 -4.00 -13.48 -28.32
N GLY A 72 -3.11 -12.70 -28.95
CA GLY A 72 -2.64 -11.39 -28.46
C GLY A 72 -3.47 -10.21 -28.97
N LEU A 73 -3.15 -9.00 -28.48
CA LEU A 73 -3.93 -7.77 -28.70
C LEU A 73 -3.96 -7.33 -30.17
N ASN A 74 -2.91 -7.63 -30.95
CA ASN A 74 -2.81 -7.30 -32.37
C ASN A 74 -3.40 -8.38 -33.30
N LYS A 75 -3.97 -9.48 -32.79
CA LYS A 75 -4.34 -10.62 -33.66
C LYS A 75 -5.62 -10.40 -34.46
N TYR A 76 -6.62 -9.73 -33.89
CA TYR A 76 -7.94 -9.54 -34.52
C TYR A 76 -8.34 -8.06 -34.47
N ASN A 77 -8.57 -7.48 -35.65
CA ASN A 77 -9.02 -6.09 -35.83
C ASN A 77 -10.50 -5.98 -36.21
N LYS A 78 -11.22 -7.11 -36.29
CA LYS A 78 -12.66 -7.16 -36.55
C LYS A 78 -13.37 -7.91 -35.43
N LYS A 79 -14.48 -7.35 -34.92
CA LYS A 79 -15.30 -7.95 -33.85
C LYS A 79 -15.80 -9.33 -34.24
N SER A 80 -16.18 -9.51 -35.51
CA SER A 80 -16.64 -10.80 -36.04
C SER A 80 -15.55 -11.88 -35.99
N LEU A 81 -14.29 -11.53 -36.30
CA LEU A 81 -13.14 -12.45 -36.23
C LEU A 81 -12.77 -12.78 -34.78
N LEU A 82 -12.74 -11.77 -33.90
CA LEU A 82 -12.53 -11.97 -32.47
C LEU A 82 -13.58 -12.92 -31.87
N ARG A 83 -14.86 -12.71 -32.19
CA ARG A 83 -15.95 -13.59 -31.75
C ARG A 83 -15.78 -15.03 -32.27
N LYS A 84 -15.43 -15.21 -33.55
CA LYS A 84 -15.12 -16.53 -34.12
C LYS A 84 -13.94 -17.20 -33.40
N ALA A 85 -12.90 -16.43 -33.04
CA ALA A 85 -11.76 -16.93 -32.29
C ALA A 85 -12.13 -17.41 -30.88
N ILE A 86 -12.93 -16.62 -30.16
CA ILE A 86 -13.50 -16.97 -28.84
C ILE A 86 -14.33 -18.25 -28.96
N GLN A 87 -15.17 -18.37 -29.99
CA GLN A 87 -15.99 -19.58 -30.23
C GLN A 87 -15.12 -20.84 -30.44
N LYS A 88 -14.01 -20.70 -31.19
CA LYS A 88 -13.05 -21.77 -31.48
C LYS A 88 -12.16 -22.16 -30.31
N MET A 89 -12.14 -21.40 -29.20
CA MET A 89 -11.40 -21.80 -28.00
C MET A 89 -11.88 -23.17 -27.52
N LYS A 90 -10.94 -24.03 -27.16
CA LYS A 90 -11.22 -25.36 -26.60
C LYS A 90 -10.80 -25.37 -25.13
N PRO A 91 -11.57 -26.06 -24.25
CA PRO A 91 -11.05 -26.37 -22.93
C PRO A 91 -9.91 -27.36 -23.16
N LYS A 92 -8.67 -26.89 -23.16
CA LYS A 92 -7.53 -27.80 -23.07
C LYS A 92 -7.32 -28.03 -21.58
N PRO A 93 -7.77 -29.16 -21.01
CA PRO A 93 -7.46 -29.46 -19.63
C PRO A 93 -5.94 -29.60 -19.54
N TYR A 94 -5.32 -28.78 -18.70
CA TYR A 94 -4.03 -29.21 -18.15
C TYR A 94 -4.33 -30.47 -17.35
N ARG A 95 -3.69 -31.60 -17.71
CA ARG A 95 -3.88 -32.89 -17.01
C ARG A 95 -3.53 -32.79 -15.51
N ASN A 96 -2.83 -31.73 -15.11
CA ASN A 96 -2.33 -31.49 -13.76
C ASN A 96 -3.19 -30.45 -13.05
N SER A 97 -3.34 -30.60 -11.73
CA SER A 97 -4.15 -29.73 -10.84
C SER A 97 -3.49 -28.39 -10.45
N LYS A 98 -2.37 -28.01 -11.07
CA LYS A 98 -1.64 -26.77 -10.75
C LYS A 98 -2.24 -25.57 -11.48
N ALA A 99 -2.33 -24.44 -10.78
CA ALA A 99 -2.69 -23.12 -11.27
C ALA A 99 -1.51 -22.16 -11.06
N ASP A 100 -0.60 -22.12 -12.04
CA ASP A 100 0.56 -21.24 -12.05
C ASP A 100 0.17 -19.86 -12.59
N LEU A 101 -0.41 -19.06 -11.68
CA LEU A 101 -0.81 -17.69 -11.97
C LEU A 101 0.42 -16.80 -12.23
N THR A 102 1.54 -17.06 -11.52
CA THR A 102 2.80 -16.33 -11.72
C THR A 102 3.27 -16.41 -13.17
N ALA A 103 3.31 -17.61 -13.76
CA ALA A 103 3.69 -17.78 -15.17
C ALA A 103 2.74 -17.05 -16.13
N ALA A 104 1.44 -17.01 -15.81
CA ALA A 104 0.45 -16.29 -16.63
C ALA A 104 0.65 -14.77 -16.60
N LEU A 105 0.94 -14.23 -15.42
CA LEU A 105 1.20 -12.80 -15.24
C LEU A 105 2.55 -12.38 -15.85
N GLN A 106 3.58 -13.24 -15.76
CA GLN A 106 4.86 -13.04 -16.45
C GLN A 106 4.69 -13.02 -17.96
N LEU A 107 3.97 -13.99 -18.53
CA LEU A 107 3.67 -14.05 -19.96
C LEU A 107 2.86 -12.81 -20.39
N LEU A 108 1.87 -12.41 -19.61
CA LEU A 108 1.11 -11.19 -19.83
C LEU A 108 2.03 -9.96 -19.90
N ARG A 109 2.87 -9.74 -18.87
CA ARG A 109 3.73 -8.56 -18.77
C ARG A 109 4.79 -8.51 -19.86
N THR A 110 5.48 -9.62 -20.10
CA THR A 110 6.68 -9.67 -20.96
C THR A 110 6.35 -9.85 -22.44
N LYS A 111 5.22 -10.48 -22.77
CA LYS A 111 4.82 -10.76 -24.15
C LYS A 111 3.58 -9.99 -24.56
N THR A 112 2.43 -10.25 -23.94
CA THR A 112 1.13 -9.73 -24.41
C THR A 112 1.03 -8.21 -24.26
N LEU A 113 1.58 -7.65 -23.18
CA LEU A 113 1.62 -6.20 -22.93
C LEU A 113 2.84 -5.49 -23.53
N SER A 114 3.67 -6.22 -24.29
CA SER A 114 4.76 -5.61 -25.05
C SER A 114 4.25 -4.93 -26.32
N LYS A 115 5.07 -4.05 -26.90
CA LYS A 115 4.81 -3.45 -28.23
C LYS A 115 4.60 -4.53 -29.31
N GLY A 116 5.40 -5.61 -29.27
CA GLY A 116 5.26 -6.75 -30.18
C GLY A 116 3.99 -7.58 -29.95
N GLY A 117 3.45 -7.58 -28.74
CA GLY A 117 2.16 -8.19 -28.38
C GLY A 117 0.94 -7.37 -28.83
N GLY A 118 1.15 -6.15 -29.33
CA GLY A 118 0.08 -5.25 -29.77
C GLY A 118 -0.46 -4.31 -28.70
N SER A 119 0.23 -4.21 -27.56
CA SER A 119 -0.11 -3.28 -26.48
C SER A 119 0.03 -1.83 -26.91
N ARG A 120 -0.95 -1.00 -26.53
CA ARG A 120 -0.92 0.46 -26.74
C ARG A 120 -0.66 1.24 -25.46
N MET A 121 -0.11 0.58 -24.43
CA MET A 121 0.21 1.24 -23.17
C MET A 121 1.20 2.40 -23.33
N SER A 122 2.18 2.29 -24.24
CA SER A 122 3.11 3.39 -24.56
C SER A 122 2.45 4.55 -25.30
N GLU A 123 1.30 4.32 -25.91
CA GLU A 123 0.44 5.33 -26.55
C GLU A 123 -0.56 5.92 -25.53
N GLY A 124 -0.41 5.56 -24.25
CA GLY A 124 -1.28 5.99 -23.17
C GLY A 124 -2.65 5.29 -23.12
N VAL A 125 -2.91 4.29 -23.97
CA VAL A 125 -4.19 3.58 -23.96
C VAL A 125 -4.33 2.76 -22.67
N PRO A 126 -5.39 2.96 -21.87
CA PRO A 126 -5.60 2.22 -20.63
C PRO A 126 -5.78 0.72 -20.91
N THR A 127 -5.20 -0.10 -20.04
CA THR A 127 -5.26 -1.56 -20.16
C THR A 127 -5.98 -2.17 -18.97
N ALA A 128 -7.00 -2.97 -19.26
CA ALA A 128 -7.77 -3.74 -18.28
C ALA A 128 -7.41 -5.23 -18.38
N VAL A 129 -7.09 -5.85 -17.23
CA VAL A 129 -6.85 -7.29 -17.12
C VAL A 129 -7.95 -7.90 -16.26
N VAL A 130 -8.67 -8.88 -16.79
CA VAL A 130 -9.72 -9.61 -16.06
C VAL A 130 -9.22 -11.03 -15.77
N ILE A 131 -8.98 -11.33 -14.50
CA ILE A 131 -8.56 -12.65 -14.03
C ILE A 131 -9.79 -13.45 -13.61
N VAL A 132 -10.02 -14.61 -14.23
CA VAL A 132 -11.13 -15.53 -13.90
C VAL A 132 -10.55 -16.85 -13.39
N THR A 133 -10.79 -17.19 -12.12
CA THR A 133 -10.23 -18.39 -11.50
C THR A 133 -11.21 -19.07 -10.54
N ASP A 134 -11.14 -20.40 -10.48
CA ASP A 134 -11.92 -21.26 -9.59
C ASP A 134 -11.11 -21.86 -8.43
N MET A 135 -9.83 -21.50 -8.33
CA MET A 135 -8.94 -21.96 -7.26
C MET A 135 -7.97 -20.87 -6.81
N ALA A 136 -7.46 -21.04 -5.59
CA ALA A 136 -6.29 -20.32 -5.09
C ALA A 136 -5.10 -20.57 -6.01
N SER A 137 -4.18 -19.61 -6.13
CA SER A 137 -2.94 -19.85 -6.85
C SER A 137 -2.16 -20.97 -6.14
N SER A 138 -1.68 -21.95 -6.90
CA SER A 138 -0.88 -23.06 -6.35
C SER A 138 0.62 -22.77 -6.43
N SER A 139 0.99 -21.57 -6.89
CA SER A 139 2.35 -21.05 -7.02
C SER A 139 2.73 -20.24 -5.78
N ASP A 140 4.01 -19.90 -5.62
CA ASP A 140 4.47 -18.96 -4.57
C ASP A 140 3.63 -17.67 -4.64
N SER A 141 2.73 -17.49 -3.66
CA SER A 141 1.79 -16.37 -3.60
C SER A 141 2.51 -15.02 -3.61
N ASN A 142 3.78 -14.99 -3.16
CA ASN A 142 4.63 -13.80 -3.21
C ASN A 142 5.01 -13.42 -4.65
N ALA A 143 5.35 -14.40 -5.49
CA ALA A 143 5.74 -14.15 -6.87
C ALA A 143 4.56 -13.68 -7.73
N ALA A 144 3.38 -14.27 -7.54
CA ALA A 144 2.15 -13.82 -8.21
C ALA A 144 1.78 -12.38 -7.77
N SER A 145 1.88 -12.08 -6.47
CA SER A 145 1.64 -10.75 -5.93
C SER A 145 2.63 -9.70 -6.47
N GLN A 146 3.90 -10.07 -6.64
CA GLN A 146 4.92 -9.20 -7.23
C GLN A 146 4.58 -8.86 -8.69
N GLU A 147 4.19 -9.84 -9.50
CA GLU A 147 3.81 -9.59 -10.90
C GLU A 147 2.52 -8.76 -11.01
N ILE A 148 1.54 -8.95 -10.14
CA ILE A 148 0.37 -8.07 -10.05
C ILE A 148 0.77 -6.62 -9.74
N ASN A 149 1.69 -6.42 -8.79
CA ASN A 149 2.17 -5.08 -8.45
C ASN A 149 2.94 -4.44 -9.61
N ASN A 150 3.75 -5.21 -10.34
CA ASN A 150 4.41 -4.74 -11.55
C ASN A 150 3.39 -4.26 -12.59
N LEU A 151 2.32 -5.04 -12.83
CA LEU A 151 1.24 -4.66 -13.74
C LEU A 151 0.53 -3.37 -13.28
N LYS A 152 0.16 -3.27 -12.00
CA LYS A 152 -0.47 -2.07 -11.44
C LYS A 152 0.42 -0.83 -11.58
N ASN A 153 1.73 -0.97 -11.34
CA ASN A 153 2.71 0.12 -11.51
C ASN A 153 2.88 0.54 -12.98
N MET A 154 2.65 -0.37 -13.92
CA MET A 154 2.58 -0.05 -15.35
C MET A 154 1.27 0.65 -15.76
N GLY A 155 0.36 0.91 -14.82
CA GLY A 155 -0.95 1.53 -15.08
C GLY A 155 -2.03 0.53 -15.52
N VAL A 156 -1.81 -0.76 -15.35
CA VAL A 156 -2.82 -1.79 -15.64
C VAL A 156 -3.89 -1.82 -14.55
N THR A 157 -5.16 -1.81 -14.96
CA THR A 157 -6.28 -2.02 -14.03
C THR A 157 -6.62 -3.50 -13.97
N VAL A 158 -6.49 -4.11 -12.78
CA VAL A 158 -6.73 -5.54 -12.55
C VAL A 158 -8.12 -5.75 -11.95
N PHE A 159 -8.93 -6.56 -12.63
CA PHE A 159 -10.22 -7.07 -12.21
C PHE A 159 -10.10 -8.55 -11.87
N THR A 160 -10.82 -9.00 -10.85
CA THR A 160 -10.83 -10.42 -10.46
C THR A 160 -12.24 -10.97 -10.40
N VAL A 161 -12.42 -12.19 -10.90
CA VAL A 161 -13.66 -12.94 -10.86
C VAL A 161 -13.38 -14.32 -10.28
N GLY A 162 -13.72 -14.48 -9.01
CA GLY A 162 -13.64 -15.76 -8.30
C GLY A 162 -14.84 -16.64 -8.63
N VAL A 163 -14.60 -17.88 -9.03
CA VAL A 163 -15.65 -18.86 -9.35
C VAL A 163 -15.66 -20.00 -8.31
N SER A 164 -16.86 -20.41 -7.89
CA SER A 164 -17.07 -21.51 -6.93
C SER A 164 -16.39 -21.28 -5.57
N LYS A 165 -15.38 -22.07 -5.20
CA LYS A 165 -14.67 -21.99 -3.91
C LYS A 165 -13.29 -21.32 -4.05
N SER A 166 -13.15 -20.41 -5.00
CA SER A 166 -11.95 -19.59 -5.16
C SER A 166 -11.60 -18.87 -3.86
N ASP A 167 -10.30 -18.68 -3.60
CA ASP A 167 -9.84 -17.88 -2.46
C ASP A 167 -10.08 -16.39 -2.74
N ASN A 168 -11.20 -15.88 -2.25
CA ASN A 168 -11.53 -14.46 -2.44
C ASN A 168 -10.57 -13.53 -1.68
N ASN A 169 -9.88 -13.99 -0.62
CA ASN A 169 -8.92 -13.14 0.08
C ASN A 169 -7.68 -12.90 -0.79
N GLU A 170 -7.19 -13.95 -1.44
CA GLU A 170 -6.11 -13.84 -2.44
C GLU A 170 -6.53 -12.95 -3.62
N LEU A 171 -7.74 -13.13 -4.15
CA LEU A 171 -8.22 -12.31 -5.27
C LEU A 171 -8.44 -10.84 -4.91
N LEU A 172 -8.79 -10.55 -3.65
CA LEU A 172 -8.91 -9.19 -3.14
C LEU A 172 -7.54 -8.52 -2.94
N SER A 173 -6.48 -9.27 -2.60
CA SER A 173 -5.13 -8.69 -2.55
C SER A 173 -4.61 -8.33 -3.96
N MET A 174 -5.04 -9.08 -4.98
CA MET A 174 -4.61 -8.90 -6.36
C MET A 174 -5.38 -7.82 -7.13
N VAL A 175 -6.63 -7.54 -6.78
CA VAL A 175 -7.48 -6.59 -7.51
C VAL A 175 -7.02 -5.14 -7.36
N SER A 176 -7.27 -4.29 -8.37
CA SER A 176 -7.07 -2.84 -8.29
C SER A 176 -8.15 -2.17 -7.43
N GLN A 177 -7.90 -0.94 -6.98
CA GLN A 177 -8.88 -0.16 -6.21
C GLN A 177 -9.90 0.52 -7.13
N PRO A 178 -11.18 0.66 -6.71
CA PRO A 178 -11.75 0.17 -5.46
C PRO A 178 -12.15 -1.31 -5.53
N GLN A 179 -11.75 -2.09 -4.52
CA GLN A 179 -11.87 -3.56 -4.55
C GLN A 179 -13.31 -4.07 -4.66
N ASP A 180 -14.26 -3.38 -4.01
CA ASP A 180 -15.69 -3.70 -4.03
C ASP A 180 -16.34 -3.59 -5.42
N THR A 181 -15.70 -2.84 -6.31
CA THR A 181 -16.16 -2.61 -7.68
C THR A 181 -15.47 -3.53 -8.67
N TYR A 182 -14.18 -3.82 -8.45
CA TYR A 182 -13.34 -4.56 -9.41
C TYR A 182 -13.22 -6.05 -9.10
N HIS A 183 -13.62 -6.50 -7.90
CA HIS A 183 -13.72 -7.91 -7.55
C HIS A 183 -15.16 -8.40 -7.65
N GLN A 184 -15.34 -9.59 -8.22
CA GLN A 184 -16.63 -10.28 -8.26
C GLN A 184 -16.48 -11.75 -7.91
N SER A 185 -17.56 -12.33 -7.39
CA SER A 185 -17.62 -13.75 -7.07
C SER A 185 -18.88 -14.38 -7.68
N ALA A 186 -18.70 -15.51 -8.36
CA ALA A 186 -19.76 -16.30 -9.00
C ALA A 186 -19.76 -17.73 -8.42
N LYS A 187 -20.93 -18.33 -8.19
CA LYS A 187 -21.02 -19.67 -7.59
C LYS A 187 -20.57 -20.78 -8.54
N SER A 188 -20.72 -20.57 -9.85
CA SER A 188 -20.29 -21.46 -10.92
C SER A 188 -19.97 -20.67 -12.17
N TYR A 189 -19.33 -21.32 -13.15
CA TYR A 189 -19.08 -20.69 -14.45
C TYR A 189 -20.38 -20.33 -15.18
N PHE A 190 -21.49 -21.03 -14.95
CA PHE A 190 -22.80 -20.66 -15.51
C PHE A 190 -23.32 -19.34 -14.93
N ASP A 191 -22.99 -19.04 -13.67
CA ASP A 191 -23.45 -17.81 -13.02
C ASP A 191 -22.77 -16.56 -13.58
N LEU A 192 -21.60 -16.69 -14.22
CA LEU A 192 -20.91 -15.58 -14.90
C LEU A 192 -21.80 -14.86 -15.92
N VAL A 193 -22.73 -15.58 -16.54
CA VAL A 193 -23.61 -15.09 -17.61
C VAL A 193 -25.07 -15.03 -17.18
N LYS A 194 -25.38 -15.41 -15.93
CA LYS A 194 -26.75 -15.44 -15.42
C LYS A 194 -27.25 -14.01 -15.19
N GLY A 195 -28.23 -13.60 -16.00
CA GLY A 195 -28.79 -12.24 -15.97
C GLY A 195 -27.79 -11.13 -16.29
N ASP A 196 -26.63 -11.48 -16.89
CA ASP A 196 -25.56 -10.57 -17.29
C ASP A 196 -25.01 -9.62 -16.23
N SER A 197 -25.28 -9.85 -14.94
CA SER A 197 -24.84 -8.96 -13.85
C SER A 197 -23.32 -8.80 -13.83
N HIS A 198 -22.57 -9.91 -13.93
CA HIS A 198 -21.11 -9.86 -13.93
C HIS A 198 -20.55 -9.19 -15.18
N VAL A 199 -21.10 -9.54 -16.35
CA VAL A 199 -20.75 -8.93 -17.64
C VAL A 199 -20.97 -7.42 -17.59
N HIS A 200 -22.14 -6.97 -17.11
CA HIS A 200 -22.50 -5.57 -17.04
C HIS A 200 -21.59 -4.78 -16.11
N LYS A 201 -21.35 -5.29 -14.90
CA LYS A 201 -20.44 -4.63 -13.96
C LYS A 201 -19.04 -4.45 -14.55
N ILE A 202 -18.44 -5.49 -15.11
CA ILE A 202 -17.08 -5.41 -15.67
C ILE A 202 -17.06 -4.53 -16.92
N SER A 203 -18.02 -4.72 -17.83
CA SER A 203 -18.08 -3.92 -19.07
C SER A 203 -18.25 -2.44 -18.78
N ASN A 204 -19.06 -2.07 -17.78
CA ASN A 204 -19.25 -0.67 -17.41
C ASN A 204 -17.97 -0.04 -16.85
N GLN A 205 -17.17 -0.80 -16.08
CA GLN A 205 -15.88 -0.31 -15.59
C GLN A 205 -14.85 -0.19 -16.73
N ILE A 206 -14.80 -1.15 -17.65
CA ILE A 206 -13.94 -1.06 -18.84
C ILE A 206 -14.35 0.13 -19.71
N LEU A 207 -15.64 0.39 -19.88
CA LEU A 207 -16.16 1.55 -20.60
C LEU A 207 -15.82 2.87 -19.87
N ALA A 208 -15.79 2.88 -18.54
CA ALA A 208 -15.33 4.03 -17.76
C ALA A 208 -13.84 4.31 -18.03
N LEU A 209 -13.00 3.27 -18.03
CA LEU A 209 -11.58 3.39 -18.39
C LEU A 209 -11.39 3.96 -19.81
N GLN A 210 -12.23 3.58 -20.77
CA GLN A 210 -12.20 4.14 -22.13
C GLN A 210 -12.57 5.63 -22.18
N LYS A 211 -13.48 6.09 -21.30
CA LYS A 211 -13.93 7.49 -21.28
C LYS A 211 -12.93 8.42 -20.61
N GLU A 212 -12.10 7.91 -19.71
CA GLU A 212 -11.10 8.70 -18.99
C GLU A 212 -9.89 9.08 -19.86
N GLY A 213 -9.72 8.49 -21.06
CA GLY A 213 -8.65 8.85 -21.99
C GLY A 213 -7.25 8.50 -21.47
N ALA A 214 -6.22 8.76 -22.28
CA ALA A 214 -4.85 8.39 -21.98
C ALA A 214 -4.29 9.10 -20.73
N ARG A 215 -4.41 8.47 -19.56
CA ARG A 215 -3.76 8.90 -18.33
C ARG A 215 -2.34 8.31 -18.30
N PRO A 216 -1.28 9.13 -18.18
CA PRO A 216 0.04 8.62 -17.79
C PRO A 216 -0.08 7.89 -16.43
N PRO A 217 0.78 6.91 -16.14
CA PRO A 217 0.70 6.11 -14.91
C PRO A 217 0.63 7.05 -13.69
N ALA A 218 -0.26 6.70 -12.76
CA ALA A 218 -0.72 7.53 -11.66
C ALA A 218 0.38 8.35 -10.95
N THR A 219 0.54 9.61 -11.37
CA THR A 219 1.08 10.68 -10.52
C THR A 219 0.16 11.89 -10.68
N ARG A 220 -0.93 11.92 -9.91
CA ARG A 220 -1.62 13.12 -9.37
C ARG A 220 -3.05 12.79 -8.95
N ALA A 221 -3.38 13.20 -7.73
CA ALA A 221 -4.72 13.33 -7.18
C ALA A 221 -5.55 14.37 -7.99
N PRO A 222 -6.89 14.43 -7.83
CA PRO A 222 -7.75 15.22 -8.70
C PRO A 222 -7.51 16.72 -8.52
N VAL A 223 -7.32 17.44 -9.62
CA VAL A 223 -7.35 18.91 -9.68
C VAL A 223 -8.72 19.31 -10.20
N THR A 224 -9.48 20.02 -9.38
CA THR A 224 -10.66 20.78 -9.80
C THR A 224 -10.19 22.11 -10.39
N THR A 225 -10.74 22.47 -11.55
CA THR A 225 -10.42 23.64 -12.37
C THR A 225 -10.49 24.95 -11.59
N ARG A 226 -9.40 25.74 -11.59
CA ARG A 226 -9.44 27.20 -11.39
C ARG A 226 -8.42 27.90 -12.30
N ALA A 227 -8.79 29.12 -12.67
CA ALA A 227 -8.24 30.01 -13.69
C ALA A 227 -6.70 30.18 -13.70
N PRO A 228 -6.11 30.65 -14.82
CA PRO A 228 -4.67 30.70 -14.99
C PRO A 228 -4.06 31.67 -13.98
N VAL A 229 -3.29 31.14 -13.04
CA VAL A 229 -2.39 31.95 -12.23
C VAL A 229 -1.15 32.18 -13.09
N ILE A 230 -1.00 33.42 -13.54
CA ILE A 230 0.26 33.98 -14.04
C ILE A 230 1.36 33.57 -13.07
N ILE A 231 2.42 32.93 -13.55
CA ILE A 231 3.58 32.57 -12.74
C ILE A 231 4.43 33.84 -12.60
N PRO A 232 4.52 34.49 -11.42
CA PRO A 232 5.70 35.28 -11.16
C PRO A 232 6.78 34.30 -10.69
N SER A 233 7.86 34.24 -11.44
CA SER A 233 9.13 33.75 -10.93
C SER A 233 9.56 34.65 -9.77
N THR A 234 9.21 34.26 -8.54
CA THR A 234 9.77 34.86 -7.33
C THR A 234 9.94 33.80 -6.25
N THR A 235 11.20 33.46 -6.04
CA THR A 235 11.81 33.10 -4.77
C THR A 235 11.19 33.93 -3.62
N ALA A 236 10.85 33.26 -2.51
CA ALA A 236 10.54 33.77 -1.17
C ALA A 236 9.07 33.85 -0.69
N ALA A 237 8.90 33.44 0.58
CA ALA A 237 7.75 33.50 1.49
C ALA A 237 6.68 32.38 1.30
N LEU A 238 6.51 31.39 2.19
CA LEU A 238 6.73 31.30 3.63
C LEU A 238 7.32 29.94 4.01
N GLY A 239 8.53 29.91 4.57
CA GLY A 239 8.97 28.78 5.39
C GLY A 239 10.40 28.25 5.27
N ILE A 240 11.38 29.01 4.77
CA ILE A 240 12.83 28.72 4.82
C ILE A 240 13.24 27.56 3.91
N ASP A 241 14.24 27.83 3.06
CA ASP A 241 15.11 26.84 2.43
C ASP A 241 15.80 26.02 3.54
N ARG A 242 15.09 25.03 4.10
CA ARG A 242 15.65 24.20 5.16
C ARG A 242 16.44 23.12 4.46
N LYS A 243 17.76 23.16 4.60
CA LYS A 243 18.64 22.08 4.16
C LYS A 243 18.13 20.74 4.70
N LYS A 244 18.10 19.71 3.86
CA LYS A 244 17.83 18.34 4.29
C LYS A 244 18.99 17.85 5.15
N HIS A 245 18.73 17.03 6.15
CA HIS A 245 19.77 16.35 6.93
C HIS A 245 19.62 14.85 6.76
N LEU A 246 20.60 14.21 6.13
CA LEU A 246 20.70 12.76 6.04
C LEU A 246 21.64 12.23 7.12
N ILE A 247 21.12 11.33 7.94
CA ILE A 247 21.89 10.64 8.98
C ILE A 247 21.92 9.16 8.63
N ILE A 248 23.11 8.63 8.36
CA ILE A 248 23.32 7.22 8.06
C ILE A 248 23.82 6.53 9.33
N VAL A 249 23.13 5.48 9.74
CA VAL A 249 23.44 4.70 10.94
C VAL A 249 23.65 3.26 10.51
N PHE A 250 24.85 2.73 10.66
CA PHE A 250 25.12 1.34 10.28
C PHE A 250 25.71 0.54 11.44
N GLN A 251 25.34 -0.74 11.47
CA GLN A 251 25.84 -1.68 12.46
C GLN A 251 27.31 -2.03 12.18
N SER A 252 28.17 -1.85 13.18
CA SER A 252 29.59 -2.20 13.14
C SER A 252 29.84 -3.31 14.15
N SER A 253 29.50 -4.53 13.73
CA SER A 253 29.61 -5.76 14.53
C SER A 253 30.86 -6.55 14.17
N SER A 254 31.35 -7.40 15.08
CA SER A 254 32.43 -8.35 14.78
C SER A 254 32.13 -9.31 13.63
N SER A 255 30.86 -9.53 13.27
CA SER A 255 30.45 -10.47 12.23
C SER A 255 30.43 -9.94 10.80
N THR A 256 30.42 -8.63 10.60
CA THR A 256 30.55 -8.08 9.24
C THR A 256 31.99 -8.29 8.78
N SER A 257 32.23 -9.07 7.73
CA SER A 257 33.60 -9.35 7.26
C SER A 257 34.26 -8.05 6.75
N PRO A 258 35.61 -7.97 6.69
CA PRO A 258 36.28 -6.84 6.09
C PRO A 258 35.84 -6.55 4.64
N ASN A 259 35.48 -7.59 3.89
CA ASN A 259 34.99 -7.46 2.51
C ASN A 259 33.56 -6.89 2.48
N ASP A 260 32.66 -7.40 3.31
CA ASP A 260 31.29 -6.87 3.44
C ASP A 260 31.30 -5.41 3.86
N PHE A 261 32.22 -5.04 4.75
CA PHE A 261 32.40 -3.67 5.18
C PHE A 261 32.88 -2.76 4.04
N LYS A 262 33.79 -3.23 3.18
CA LYS A 262 34.20 -2.50 1.97
C LYS A 262 33.02 -2.29 1.01
N ILE A 263 32.17 -3.31 0.84
CA ILE A 263 30.97 -3.21 0.00
C ILE A 263 30.00 -2.17 0.59
N LEU A 264 29.76 -2.20 1.89
CA LEU A 264 28.95 -1.20 2.58
C LEU A 264 29.51 0.21 2.36
N VAL A 265 30.81 0.43 2.52
CA VAL A 265 31.45 1.74 2.31
C VAL A 265 31.28 2.23 0.87
N LYS A 266 31.46 1.36 -0.13
CA LYS A 266 31.20 1.69 -1.55
C LYS A 266 29.73 2.05 -1.81
N PHE A 267 28.81 1.30 -1.19
CA PHE A 267 27.38 1.58 -1.28
C PHE A 267 27.05 2.96 -0.68
N LEU A 268 27.58 3.27 0.51
CA LEU A 268 27.41 4.58 1.13
C LEU A 268 27.99 5.70 0.27
N HIS A 269 29.17 5.50 -0.32
CA HIS A 269 29.76 6.47 -1.26
C HIS A 269 28.84 6.72 -2.46
N SER A 270 28.34 5.64 -3.08
CA SER A 270 27.41 5.72 -4.22
C SER A 270 26.11 6.43 -3.85
N LEU A 271 25.55 6.13 -2.66
CA LEU A 271 24.39 6.82 -2.12
C LEU A 271 24.61 8.32 -1.99
N THR A 272 25.78 8.74 -1.47
CA THR A 272 26.07 10.16 -1.25
C THR A 272 26.51 10.94 -2.47
N THR A 273 26.82 10.25 -3.57
CA THR A 273 27.18 10.85 -4.86
C THR A 273 26.03 10.81 -5.87
N ASP A 274 24.91 10.17 -5.50
CA ASP A 274 23.73 10.05 -6.35
C ASP A 274 23.04 11.40 -6.58
N THR A 275 22.63 11.64 -7.82
CA THR A 275 21.98 12.90 -8.25
C THR A 275 20.60 13.13 -7.65
N GLY A 276 19.98 12.09 -7.10
CA GLY A 276 18.69 12.14 -6.44
C GLY A 276 18.73 12.70 -5.02
N ILE A 277 19.91 12.90 -4.43
CA ILE A 277 20.08 13.56 -3.12
C ILE A 277 20.58 15.00 -3.32
N PRO A 278 19.89 16.04 -2.80
CA PRO A 278 20.32 17.42 -2.96
C PRO A 278 21.74 17.66 -2.43
N ARG A 279 22.57 18.38 -3.20
CA ARG A 279 24.00 18.59 -2.88
C ARG A 279 24.27 19.37 -1.59
N ASP A 280 23.30 20.19 -1.18
CA ASP A 280 23.33 20.99 0.05
C ASP A 280 22.87 20.20 1.29
N THR A 281 22.49 18.93 1.13
CA THR A 281 22.08 18.04 2.23
C THR A 281 23.21 17.91 3.26
N GLU A 282 22.93 18.19 4.53
CA GLU A 282 23.85 17.88 5.62
C GLU A 282 23.99 16.36 5.77
N LEU A 283 25.20 15.88 6.04
CA LEU A 283 25.46 14.44 6.18
C LEU A 283 26.09 14.14 7.54
N SER A 284 25.49 13.21 8.27
CA SER A 284 26.14 12.57 9.41
C SER A 284 26.20 11.06 9.21
N VAL A 285 27.35 10.44 9.44
CA VAL A 285 27.54 9.00 9.36
C VAL A 285 27.95 8.48 10.72
N ILE A 286 27.23 7.49 11.22
CA ILE A 286 27.37 6.94 12.56
C ILE A 286 27.47 5.43 12.46
N SER A 287 28.52 4.88 13.08
CA SER A 287 28.61 3.44 13.34
C SER A 287 28.12 3.14 14.75
N PHE A 288 27.45 2.01 14.94
CA PHE A 288 27.08 1.55 16.27
C PHE A 288 27.47 0.08 16.50
N GLY A 289 27.96 -0.19 17.71
CA GLY A 289 28.24 -1.52 18.25
C GLY A 289 27.97 -1.49 19.76
N LYS A 290 28.96 -1.81 20.60
CA LYS A 290 28.89 -1.51 22.04
C LYS A 290 28.78 -0.01 22.33
N PHE A 291 29.42 0.80 21.48
CA PHE A 291 29.38 2.26 21.55
C PHE A 291 29.02 2.82 20.17
N SER A 292 28.51 4.05 20.16
CA SER A 292 28.21 4.77 18.92
C SER A 292 29.32 5.76 18.61
N ASN A 293 29.80 5.75 17.36
CA ASN A 293 30.84 6.67 16.89
C ASN A 293 30.30 7.50 15.73
N ILE A 294 30.35 8.82 15.86
CA ILE A 294 30.12 9.76 14.75
C ILE A 294 31.39 9.76 13.90
N LEU A 295 31.29 9.25 12.68
CA LEU A 295 32.41 9.09 11.75
C LEU A 295 32.53 10.29 10.81
N ILE A 296 31.39 10.82 10.38
CA ILE A 296 31.29 12.01 9.56
C ILE A 296 30.20 12.90 10.16
N ASN A 297 30.48 14.21 10.20
CA ASN A 297 29.47 15.22 10.47
C ASN A 297 29.80 16.46 9.62
N SER A 298 29.15 16.58 8.47
CA SER A 298 29.44 17.57 7.43
C SER A 298 28.21 18.40 7.10
N THR A 299 28.43 19.68 6.80
CA THR A 299 27.38 20.64 6.44
C THR A 299 26.85 20.48 5.01
N THR A 300 27.50 19.66 4.18
CA THR A 300 27.07 19.31 2.82
C THR A 300 27.55 17.92 2.44
N ILE A 301 26.75 17.19 1.67
CA ILE A 301 27.04 15.83 1.23
C ILE A 301 28.24 15.79 0.27
N THR A 302 28.42 16.83 -0.57
CA THR A 302 29.54 16.96 -1.51
C THR A 302 30.90 17.03 -0.80
N LYS A 303 30.98 17.73 0.33
CA LYS A 303 32.22 17.78 1.15
C LYS A 303 32.54 16.45 1.82
N ALA A 304 31.52 15.63 2.07
CA ALA A 304 31.65 14.39 2.83
C ALA A 304 31.84 13.14 1.97
N GLY A 305 31.36 13.15 0.71
CA GLY A 305 31.32 11.97 -0.16
C GLY A 305 32.67 11.23 -0.21
N ASN A 306 33.75 11.94 -0.54
CA ASN A 306 35.10 11.33 -0.61
C ASN A 306 35.61 10.84 0.75
N SER A 307 35.20 11.47 1.86
CA SER A 307 35.58 11.03 3.21
C SER A 307 34.95 9.70 3.62
N ILE A 308 33.87 9.27 2.96
CA ILE A 308 33.23 7.97 3.22
C ILE A 308 34.16 6.81 2.88
N LEU A 309 34.94 6.93 1.80
CA LEU A 309 35.87 5.90 1.36
C LEU A 309 36.99 5.63 2.39
N ASN A 310 37.26 6.60 3.27
CA ASN A 310 38.27 6.51 4.33
C ASN A 310 37.70 6.03 5.68
N ILE A 311 36.43 5.63 5.72
CA ILE A 311 35.84 5.11 6.96
C ILE A 311 36.37 3.70 7.24
N ASP A 312 37.06 3.56 8.37
CA ASP A 312 37.49 2.28 8.89
C ASP A 312 36.50 1.68 9.90
N LYS A 313 36.50 0.35 9.98
CA LYS A 313 35.73 -0.41 10.95
C LYS A 313 36.33 -0.27 12.36
N LYS A 314 35.80 0.66 13.16
CA LYS A 314 36.32 0.95 14.52
C LYS A 314 35.87 -0.03 15.61
N SER A 315 34.74 -0.73 15.44
CA SER A 315 34.17 -1.62 16.48
C SER A 315 34.38 -3.10 16.15
N ARG A 316 34.96 -3.85 17.09
CA ARG A 316 35.06 -5.32 17.07
C ARG A 316 34.12 -6.00 18.07
N SER A 317 33.15 -5.27 18.61
CA SER A 317 32.26 -5.81 19.63
C SER A 317 31.24 -6.79 19.02
N LYS A 318 30.81 -7.78 19.83
CA LYS A 318 29.63 -8.59 19.53
C LYS A 318 28.33 -7.85 19.87
N MET A 319 28.41 -6.74 20.60
CA MET A 319 27.24 -5.97 21.02
C MET A 319 26.75 -4.98 19.94
N ALA A 320 25.44 -4.78 19.88
CA ALA A 320 24.76 -3.83 19.00
C ALA A 320 23.71 -3.00 19.76
N ASP A 321 24.09 -1.79 20.19
CA ASP A 321 23.21 -0.85 20.92
C ASP A 321 22.65 0.24 20.00
N LEU A 322 21.53 -0.05 19.33
CA LEU A 322 20.83 0.90 18.47
C LEU A 322 20.20 2.06 19.27
N GLY A 323 19.81 1.83 20.52
CA GLY A 323 19.24 2.88 21.37
C GLY A 323 20.27 3.92 21.78
N GLY A 324 21.50 3.49 22.06
CA GLY A 324 22.67 4.35 22.22
C GLY A 324 22.95 5.18 20.96
N ALA A 325 22.78 4.60 19.77
CA ALA A 325 22.96 5.31 18.50
C ALA A 325 21.92 6.42 18.31
N PHE A 326 20.63 6.12 18.53
CA PHE A 326 19.58 7.15 18.50
C PHE A 326 19.76 8.21 19.58
N SER A 327 20.23 7.83 20.77
CA SER A 327 20.56 8.78 21.84
C SER A 327 21.71 9.71 21.43
N THR A 328 22.72 9.17 20.75
CA THR A 328 23.87 9.92 20.21
C THR A 328 23.42 10.91 19.16
N ILE A 329 22.53 10.50 18.25
CA ILE A 329 21.91 11.37 17.24
C ILE A 329 21.18 12.53 17.90
N MET A 330 20.30 12.24 18.85
CA MET A 330 19.53 13.26 19.56
C MET A 330 20.42 14.25 20.34
N LYS A 331 21.51 13.76 20.95
CA LYS A 331 22.35 14.56 21.84
C LYS A 331 23.43 15.36 21.13
N TYR A 332 24.01 14.83 20.05
CA TYR A 332 25.23 15.39 19.45
C TYR A 332 25.08 15.79 17.98
N VAL A 333 24.18 15.13 17.24
CA VAL A 333 23.93 15.45 15.83
C VAL A 333 22.83 16.50 15.73
N LEU A 334 21.62 16.18 16.18
CA LEU A 334 20.45 17.05 16.05
C LEU A 334 20.41 18.21 17.06
N LYS A 335 21.28 18.19 18.08
CA LYS A 335 21.40 19.29 19.05
C LYS A 335 22.09 20.53 18.45
N LYS A 336 22.87 20.39 17.36
CA LYS A 336 23.60 21.47 16.70
C LYS A 336 22.75 22.24 15.67
N GLY A 337 21.50 22.57 15.99
CA GLY A 337 20.66 23.43 15.14
C GLY A 337 19.98 22.75 13.94
N SER A 338 20.07 21.42 13.81
CA SER A 338 19.48 20.68 12.69
C SER A 338 17.95 20.71 12.65
N HIS A 339 17.38 20.76 11.45
CA HIS A 339 15.93 20.81 11.24
C HIS A 339 15.28 19.42 11.34
N PHE A 340 14.79 19.05 12.54
CA PHE A 340 14.15 17.74 12.80
C PHE A 340 13.11 17.30 11.73
N GLN A 341 12.27 18.22 11.27
CA GLN A 341 11.20 17.94 10.28
C GLN A 341 11.72 17.70 8.86
N ASN A 342 13.00 17.98 8.60
CA ASN A 342 13.67 17.74 7.33
C ASN A 342 14.87 16.79 7.49
N THR A 343 14.83 15.97 8.54
CA THR A 343 15.85 14.97 8.85
C THR A 343 15.37 13.58 8.45
N HIS A 344 16.21 12.86 7.72
CA HIS A 344 16.06 11.44 7.41
C HIS A 344 17.17 10.64 8.09
N ILE A 345 16.81 9.53 8.74
CA ILE A 345 17.75 8.55 9.28
C ILE A 345 17.65 7.28 8.43
N LEU A 346 18.75 6.82 7.86
CA LEU A 346 18.86 5.50 7.22
C LEU A 346 19.60 4.54 8.18
N VAL A 347 18.92 3.51 8.65
CA VAL A 347 19.47 2.49 9.55
C VAL A 347 19.79 1.22 8.75
N ILE A 348 21.05 0.79 8.73
CA ILE A 348 21.54 -0.38 8.00
C ILE A 348 22.01 -1.45 8.98
N MET A 349 21.42 -2.65 8.92
CA MET A 349 21.64 -3.71 9.91
C MET A 349 21.67 -5.11 9.30
N ASP A 350 22.56 -5.95 9.82
CA ASP A 350 22.71 -7.37 9.45
C ASP A 350 22.33 -8.32 10.60
N LYS A 351 22.19 -7.83 11.84
CA LYS A 351 21.89 -8.64 13.03
C LYS A 351 21.07 -7.92 14.08
N THR A 352 20.34 -8.72 14.87
CA THR A 352 19.49 -8.24 15.96
C THR A 352 20.25 -7.39 16.96
N VAL A 353 19.58 -6.38 17.50
CA VAL A 353 20.15 -5.52 18.54
C VAL A 353 20.13 -6.22 19.88
N ASP A 354 21.11 -5.90 20.72
CA ASP A 354 21.04 -6.32 22.11
C ASP A 354 19.99 -5.49 22.85
N LYS A 355 19.09 -6.16 23.56
CA LYS A 355 18.09 -5.51 24.42
C LYS A 355 18.71 -4.96 25.73
N LYS A 356 20.04 -4.86 25.80
CA LYS A 356 20.80 -4.33 26.94
C LYS A 356 21.23 -2.91 26.60
N GLY A 357 20.69 -1.91 27.29
CA GLY A 357 21.00 -0.51 27.04
C GLY A 357 19.75 0.36 26.97
N VAL A 358 19.82 1.47 26.24
CA VAL A 358 18.68 2.36 26.03
C VAL A 358 17.66 1.68 25.12
N ASP A 359 16.38 1.74 25.45
CA ASP A 359 15.32 1.18 24.61
C ASP A 359 15.26 1.93 23.26
N TYR A 360 15.64 1.22 22.20
CA TYR A 360 15.70 1.75 20.83
C TYR A 360 14.31 2.07 20.27
N THR A 361 13.26 1.36 20.70
CA THR A 361 11.87 1.62 20.25
C THR A 361 11.35 2.94 20.82
N ILE A 362 11.63 3.20 22.11
CA ILE A 362 11.29 4.47 22.78
C ILE A 362 12.05 5.63 22.15
N THR A 363 13.34 5.44 21.87
CA THR A 363 14.19 6.50 21.34
C THR A 363 13.88 6.79 19.87
N ALA A 364 13.59 5.77 19.06
CA ALA A 364 13.06 5.92 17.69
C ALA A 364 11.71 6.65 17.69
N LYS A 365 10.81 6.32 18.63
CA LYS A 365 9.54 7.05 18.78
C LYS A 365 9.78 8.54 19.06
N LYS A 366 10.70 8.90 19.97
CA LYS A 366 11.04 10.30 20.26
C LYS A 366 11.56 11.06 19.03
N LEU A 367 12.33 10.40 18.17
CA LEU A 367 12.80 10.96 16.90
C LEU A 367 11.62 11.19 15.94
N ARG A 368 10.77 10.16 15.74
CA ARG A 368 9.57 10.24 14.88
C ARG A 368 8.58 11.31 15.35
N ASP A 369 8.34 11.42 16.66
CA ASP A 369 7.47 12.44 17.26
C ASP A 369 7.97 13.88 16.99
N LYS A 370 9.27 14.06 16.72
CA LYS A 370 9.88 15.35 16.33
C LYS A 370 9.86 15.62 14.82
N GLY A 371 9.30 14.71 14.03
CA GLY A 371 9.21 14.81 12.58
C GLY A 371 10.38 14.19 11.81
N VAL A 372 11.25 13.43 12.49
CA VAL A 372 12.35 12.71 11.83
C VAL A 372 11.80 11.46 11.12
N VAL A 373 12.21 11.24 9.88
CA VAL A 373 11.81 10.06 9.09
C VAL A 373 12.91 9.00 9.18
N ILE A 374 12.56 7.79 9.65
CA ILE A 374 13.47 6.66 9.81
C ILE A 374 13.20 5.63 8.71
N HIS A 375 14.24 5.29 7.98
CA HIS A 375 14.33 4.26 6.94
C HIS A 375 15.20 3.10 7.44
N GLY A 376 14.91 1.89 6.98
CA GLY A 376 15.63 0.68 7.32
C GLY A 376 16.14 -0.04 6.06
N LEU A 377 17.37 -0.54 6.13
CA LEU A 377 17.97 -1.44 5.15
C LEU A 377 18.49 -2.68 5.88
N SER A 378 17.75 -3.77 5.70
CA SER A 378 18.01 -5.08 6.26
C SER A 378 18.95 -5.84 5.34
N VAL A 379 20.13 -6.22 5.82
CA VAL A 379 21.10 -7.05 5.09
C VAL A 379 21.00 -8.49 5.58
N THR A 380 19.84 -9.10 5.32
CA THR A 380 19.41 -10.42 5.77
C THR A 380 18.39 -11.01 4.78
N ASP A 381 18.19 -12.32 4.79
CA ASP A 381 17.22 -13.04 3.94
C ASP A 381 15.74 -12.74 4.30
N LYS A 382 15.51 -12.08 5.43
CA LYS A 382 14.19 -11.73 5.98
C LYS A 382 14.16 -10.31 6.52
N PRO A 383 12.98 -9.68 6.69
CA PRO A 383 12.88 -8.38 7.35
C PRO A 383 13.50 -8.42 8.75
N HIS A 384 14.35 -7.45 9.06
CA HIS A 384 14.95 -7.37 10.38
C HIS A 384 13.92 -6.95 11.44
N PRO A 385 13.64 -7.78 12.47
CA PRO A 385 12.55 -7.53 13.42
C PRO A 385 12.74 -6.25 14.25
N ASP A 386 13.99 -5.82 14.46
CA ASP A 386 14.25 -4.54 15.15
C ASP A 386 14.06 -3.33 14.22
N LEU A 387 14.30 -3.49 12.90
CA LEU A 387 14.07 -2.40 11.95
C LEU A 387 12.57 -2.15 11.79
N GLU A 388 11.75 -3.21 11.75
CA GLU A 388 10.28 -3.11 11.69
C GLU A 388 9.69 -2.25 12.82
N GLN A 389 10.32 -2.26 14.00
CA GLN A 389 9.86 -1.50 15.17
C GLN A 389 10.24 0.00 15.13
N VAL A 390 11.27 0.37 14.35
CA VAL A 390 11.86 1.72 14.37
C VAL A 390 11.60 2.55 13.11
N VAL A 391 11.36 1.91 11.96
CA VAL A 391 11.06 2.64 10.70
C VAL A 391 9.77 3.47 10.83
N THR A 392 9.70 4.61 10.14
CA THR A 392 8.57 5.55 10.30
C THR A 392 7.26 4.99 9.75
N TYR A 393 7.31 4.25 8.64
CA TYR A 393 6.14 3.59 8.05
C TYR A 393 6.37 2.08 8.04
N SER A 394 6.17 1.44 9.20
CA SER A 394 6.26 -0.02 9.36
C SER A 394 5.30 -0.74 8.40
N GLY A 395 5.76 -1.81 7.76
CA GLY A 395 5.01 -2.53 6.70
C GLY A 395 5.16 -1.94 5.29
N SER A 396 5.74 -0.75 5.15
CA SER A 396 6.08 -0.21 3.83
C SER A 396 7.43 -0.74 3.35
N LYS A 397 7.42 -1.54 2.28
CA LYS A 397 8.65 -2.01 1.59
C LYS A 397 9.52 -0.87 1.04
N ALA A 398 8.98 0.35 0.95
CA ALA A 398 9.76 1.54 0.58
C ALA A 398 10.64 2.04 1.75
N PHE A 399 10.18 1.90 2.99
CA PHE A 399 10.87 2.40 4.19
C PHE A 399 11.62 1.29 4.95
N LEU A 400 11.33 0.02 4.68
CA LEU A 400 12.13 -1.12 5.12
C LEU A 400 12.49 -1.97 3.90
N GLN A 401 13.74 -1.82 3.46
CA GLN A 401 14.29 -2.53 2.32
C GLN A 401 15.08 -3.74 2.81
N ILE A 402 15.05 -4.81 2.02
CA ILE A 402 15.65 -6.09 2.38
C ILE A 402 16.56 -6.52 1.24
N VAL A 403 17.79 -6.82 1.58
CA VAL A 403 18.80 -7.39 0.70
C VAL A 403 19.39 -8.61 1.36
N ASN A 404 19.59 -9.70 0.62
CA ASN A 404 19.96 -10.98 1.23
C ASN A 404 21.39 -10.95 1.76
N THR A 405 22.29 -10.24 1.09
CA THR A 405 23.71 -10.19 1.38
C THR A 405 24.28 -8.79 1.14
N TYR A 406 25.46 -8.49 1.68
CA TYR A 406 26.16 -7.23 1.38
C TYR A 406 26.46 -7.09 -0.12
N ALA A 407 26.74 -8.17 -0.84
CA ALA A 407 26.94 -8.14 -2.29
C ALA A 407 25.72 -7.63 -3.07
N ASP A 408 24.51 -7.78 -2.53
CA ASP A 408 23.29 -7.25 -3.15
C ASP A 408 23.17 -5.73 -3.04
N LEU A 409 23.98 -5.07 -2.20
CA LEU A 409 24.07 -3.61 -2.14
C LEU A 409 24.68 -3.01 -3.41
N GLU A 410 25.53 -3.76 -4.11
CA GLU A 410 26.14 -3.34 -5.38
C GLU A 410 25.21 -3.56 -6.58
N LYS A 411 24.11 -4.30 -6.40
CA LYS A 411 23.10 -4.48 -7.44
C LYS A 411 22.27 -3.19 -7.53
N GLY A 412 22.41 -2.45 -8.64
CA GLY A 412 21.81 -1.14 -8.87
C GLY A 412 20.37 -0.87 -8.40
N PRO A 413 19.43 -1.85 -8.39
CA PRO A 413 18.09 -1.65 -7.85
C PRO A 413 18.03 -1.22 -6.38
N THR A 414 18.97 -1.67 -5.54
CA THR A 414 19.01 -1.35 -4.11
C THR A 414 19.26 0.14 -3.89
N LEU A 415 20.28 0.70 -4.57
CA LEU A 415 20.63 2.12 -4.48
C LEU A 415 19.43 3.00 -4.87
N GLN A 416 18.80 2.71 -6.01
CA GLN A 416 17.69 3.51 -6.50
C GLN A 416 16.47 3.45 -5.57
N SER A 417 16.22 2.30 -4.96
CA SER A 417 15.16 2.10 -3.99
C SER A 417 15.41 2.93 -2.72
N VAL A 418 16.64 2.92 -2.17
CA VAL A 418 17.01 3.76 -1.01
C VAL A 418 16.93 5.25 -1.35
N VAL A 419 17.44 5.68 -2.51
CA VAL A 419 17.32 7.08 -2.96
C VAL A 419 15.85 7.51 -3.06
N SER A 420 15.00 6.67 -3.66
CA SER A 420 13.57 6.94 -3.80
C SER A 420 12.87 7.08 -2.44
N SER A 421 13.26 6.28 -1.44
CA SER A 421 12.70 6.42 -0.09
C SER A 421 13.16 7.71 0.58
N LEU A 422 14.43 8.12 0.42
CA LEU A 422 14.99 9.35 0.97
C LEU A 422 14.41 10.63 0.33
N GLN A 423 13.85 10.54 -0.87
CA GLN A 423 13.16 11.64 -1.52
C GLN A 423 11.75 11.89 -0.98
N TYR A 424 11.21 10.96 -0.19
CA TYR A 424 9.90 11.12 0.43
C TYR A 424 9.84 12.35 1.33
N VAL A 425 8.93 13.26 1.04
CA VAL A 425 8.64 14.41 1.91
C VAL A 425 7.46 14.03 2.79
N PRO A 426 7.62 13.98 4.13
CA PRO A 426 6.49 13.71 5.01
C PRO A 426 5.42 14.80 4.81
N PRO A 427 4.13 14.43 4.72
CA PRO A 427 3.07 15.42 4.59
C PRO A 427 3.11 16.34 5.81
N THR A 428 3.45 17.61 5.60
CA THR A 428 3.41 18.62 6.66
C THR A 428 1.99 18.71 7.17
N THR A 429 1.76 18.36 8.44
CA THR A 429 0.48 18.51 9.12
C THR A 429 0.09 19.98 9.21
N LYS A 430 -0.58 20.43 8.15
CA LYS A 430 -1.73 21.34 8.08
C LYS A 430 -2.08 21.39 6.58
N MET A 431 -3.00 20.53 6.15
CA MET A 431 -3.63 20.72 4.84
C MET A 431 -4.30 22.11 4.83
N PRO A 432 -4.15 22.92 3.78
CA PRO A 432 -4.95 24.12 3.62
C PRO A 432 -6.43 23.70 3.56
N PRO A 433 -7.36 24.47 4.15
CA PRO A 433 -8.77 24.19 3.99
C PRO A 433 -9.13 24.30 2.51
N VAL A 434 -9.77 23.26 1.96
CA VAL A 434 -10.37 23.32 0.63
C VAL A 434 -11.51 24.34 0.71
N THR A 435 -11.30 25.53 0.15
CA THR A 435 -12.33 26.57 0.05
C THR A 435 -13.37 26.17 -0.99
N ILE A 436 -14.50 25.62 -0.54
CA ILE A 436 -15.76 25.75 -1.27
C ILE A 436 -16.36 27.07 -0.80
N ALA A 437 -16.63 27.98 -1.73
CA ALA A 437 -17.22 29.28 -1.43
C ALA A 437 -18.59 29.09 -0.79
N GLN A 438 -18.67 29.28 0.53
CA GLN A 438 -19.89 29.66 1.23
C GLN A 438 -19.55 30.75 2.23
N THR A 439 -20.35 31.81 2.17
CA THR A 439 -20.25 33.08 2.88
C THR A 439 -20.11 32.90 4.40
N THR A 440 -19.20 33.68 4.98
CA THR A 440 -18.90 33.79 6.41
C THR A 440 -20.15 34.23 7.21
N PRO A 441 -20.28 33.84 8.50
CA PRO A 441 -19.67 34.67 9.54
C PRO A 441 -18.82 33.89 10.54
N SER A 442 -17.81 34.61 11.04
CA SER A 442 -16.80 34.22 12.01
C SER A 442 -17.37 33.57 13.28
N ILE A 443 -16.77 32.45 13.70
CA ILE A 443 -16.92 31.95 15.08
C ILE A 443 -15.53 31.84 15.70
N THR A 444 -15.34 32.62 16.75
CA THR A 444 -14.16 32.67 17.61
C THR A 444 -13.94 31.31 18.30
N LEU A 445 -12.73 30.76 18.16
CA LEU A 445 -12.27 29.55 18.83
C LEU A 445 -12.20 29.74 20.34
N LYS A 446 -13.23 29.30 21.07
CA LYS A 446 -13.14 28.95 22.50
C LYS A 446 -13.95 27.68 22.79
N ASP A 447 -13.22 26.62 23.18
CA ASP A 447 -13.62 25.43 23.94
C ASP A 447 -14.68 24.44 23.43
N LYS A 448 -14.33 23.66 22.39
CA LYS A 448 -15.16 22.54 21.92
C LYS A 448 -14.35 21.26 21.62
N LYS A 449 -14.10 20.44 22.66
CA LYS A 449 -13.50 19.08 22.56
C LYS A 449 -14.57 18.04 22.15
N TYR A 450 -14.88 17.92 20.87
CA TYR A 450 -15.73 16.85 20.35
C TYR A 450 -14.86 15.65 19.93
N ALA A 451 -15.34 14.43 20.16
CA ALA A 451 -14.67 13.21 19.71
C ALA A 451 -15.64 12.08 19.39
N ASP A 452 -15.25 11.22 18.46
CA ASP A 452 -15.97 10.00 18.10
C ASP A 452 -15.05 8.81 18.35
N VAL A 453 -15.46 7.93 19.27
CA VAL A 453 -14.61 6.87 19.80
C VAL A 453 -15.24 5.52 19.49
N VAL A 454 -14.51 4.65 18.80
CA VAL A 454 -14.90 3.25 18.62
C VAL A 454 -13.99 2.39 19.47
N VAL A 455 -14.58 1.53 20.30
CA VAL A 455 -13.84 0.48 21.02
C VAL A 455 -14.08 -0.85 20.32
N ALA A 456 -13.01 -1.48 19.84
CA ALA A 456 -13.03 -2.80 19.23
C ALA A 456 -12.36 -3.81 20.15
N PHE A 457 -13.07 -4.86 20.55
CA PHE A 457 -12.50 -5.92 21.39
C PHE A 457 -12.51 -7.28 20.70
N HIS A 458 -11.45 -8.06 20.91
CA HIS A 458 -11.34 -9.41 20.41
C HIS A 458 -12.24 -10.35 21.22
N ALA A 459 -13.10 -11.07 20.50
CA ALA A 459 -14.12 -11.94 21.04
C ALA A 459 -13.58 -13.37 21.25
N SER A 460 -12.45 -13.45 21.96
CA SER A 460 -11.65 -14.66 22.14
C SER A 460 -12.30 -15.68 23.09
N THR A 461 -12.13 -16.97 22.77
CA THR A 461 -12.50 -18.08 23.67
C THR A 461 -11.66 -18.09 24.96
N ALA A 462 -10.40 -17.63 24.89
CA ALA A 462 -9.48 -17.60 26.03
C ALA A 462 -9.93 -16.60 27.11
N VAL A 463 -10.75 -15.62 26.75
CA VAL A 463 -11.30 -14.63 27.69
C VAL A 463 -12.51 -15.23 28.42
N THR A 464 -12.36 -15.70 29.66
CA THR A 464 -13.47 -16.29 30.46
C THR A 464 -14.64 -15.30 30.70
N LYS A 465 -15.85 -15.80 31.01
CA LYS A 465 -17.03 -14.94 31.31
C LYS A 465 -16.76 -13.98 32.47
N LYS A 466 -15.97 -14.43 33.45
CA LYS A 466 -15.51 -13.64 34.59
C LYS A 466 -14.57 -12.51 34.16
N ILE A 467 -13.57 -12.80 33.33
CA ILE A 467 -12.62 -11.79 32.81
C ILE A 467 -13.36 -10.78 31.93
N PHE A 468 -14.21 -11.25 31.01
CA PHE A 468 -15.04 -10.42 30.15
C PHE A 468 -15.87 -9.40 30.96
N LYS A 469 -16.64 -9.87 31.95
CA LYS A 469 -17.50 -8.99 32.75
C LYS A 469 -16.74 -8.13 33.77
N LYS A 470 -15.80 -8.70 34.52
CA LYS A 470 -15.14 -8.02 35.65
C LYS A 470 -13.95 -7.15 35.24
N ARG A 471 -13.32 -7.42 34.09
CA ARG A 471 -12.14 -6.68 33.60
C ARG A 471 -12.45 -5.89 32.33
N LEU A 472 -12.77 -6.56 31.22
CA LEU A 472 -12.92 -5.91 29.91
C LEU A 472 -14.08 -4.90 29.90
N LEU A 473 -15.31 -5.33 30.20
CA LEU A 473 -16.46 -4.42 30.24
C LEU A 473 -16.31 -3.34 31.31
N LYS A 474 -15.65 -3.66 32.44
CA LYS A 474 -15.35 -2.69 33.51
C LYS A 474 -14.37 -1.61 33.04
N PHE A 475 -13.34 -1.97 32.28
CA PHE A 475 -12.41 -1.04 31.65
C PHE A 475 -13.15 -0.09 30.70
N ILE A 476 -13.97 -0.62 29.79
CA ILE A 476 -14.73 0.18 28.83
C ILE A 476 -15.71 1.12 29.55
N VAL A 477 -16.40 0.64 30.60
CA VAL A 477 -17.26 1.48 31.44
C VAL A 477 -16.47 2.61 32.13
N ASN A 478 -15.26 2.34 32.62
CA ASN A 478 -14.42 3.36 33.25
C ASN A 478 -13.86 4.37 32.24
N LEU A 479 -13.55 3.92 31.02
CA LEU A 479 -13.19 4.81 29.92
C LEU A 479 -14.34 5.77 29.61
N VAL A 480 -15.56 5.25 29.43
CA VAL A 480 -16.77 6.05 29.18
C VAL A 480 -17.01 7.06 30.31
N LYS A 481 -16.83 6.66 31.58
CA LYS A 481 -16.97 7.57 32.74
C LYS A 481 -16.05 8.77 32.67
N LYS A 482 -14.83 8.61 32.18
CA LYS A 482 -13.81 9.67 32.11
C LYS A 482 -13.97 10.59 30.90
N SER A 483 -14.82 10.22 29.94
CA SER A 483 -14.90 10.87 28.63
C SER A 483 -15.87 12.05 28.48
N SER A 484 -16.47 12.56 29.58
CA SER A 484 -17.44 13.68 29.58
C SER A 484 -18.46 13.64 28.41
N THR A 485 -19.23 12.55 28.29
CA THR A 485 -20.15 12.35 27.15
C THR A 485 -21.51 13.06 27.30
N ASP A 486 -21.69 13.89 28.33
CA ASP A 486 -22.91 14.67 28.47
C ASP A 486 -22.92 15.79 27.41
N ASN A 487 -24.08 15.99 26.77
CA ASN A 487 -24.31 16.92 25.64
C ASN A 487 -23.69 16.51 24.29
N ASN A 488 -23.61 15.21 23.98
CA ASN A 488 -23.18 14.70 22.66
C ASN A 488 -21.76 15.16 22.25
N LYS A 489 -20.92 15.57 23.22
CA LYS A 489 -19.54 16.01 22.95
C LYS A 489 -18.68 14.84 22.49
N VAL A 490 -18.74 13.74 23.23
CA VAL A 490 -18.08 12.48 22.88
C VAL A 490 -19.13 11.43 22.56
N ARG A 491 -19.02 10.80 21.38
CA ARG A 491 -19.85 9.64 21.00
C ARG A 491 -19.02 8.38 21.08
N ILE A 492 -19.63 7.28 21.52
CA ILE A 492 -18.92 6.02 21.75
C ILE A 492 -19.66 4.88 21.08
N GLY A 493 -18.96 4.15 20.20
CA GLY A 493 -19.40 2.92 19.57
C GLY A 493 -18.62 1.74 20.12
N LEU A 494 -19.24 0.56 20.12
CA LEU A 494 -18.63 -0.69 20.59
C LEU A 494 -18.76 -1.76 19.52
N THR A 495 -17.64 -2.38 19.17
CA THR A 495 -17.58 -3.47 18.18
C THR A 495 -16.81 -4.66 18.74
N SER A 496 -17.13 -5.85 18.26
CA SER A 496 -16.36 -7.06 18.54
C SER A 496 -15.79 -7.64 17.26
N PHE A 497 -14.65 -8.31 17.36
CA PHE A 497 -14.03 -8.98 16.22
C PHE A 497 -13.48 -10.36 16.61
N GLY A 498 -13.28 -11.23 15.62
CA GLY A 498 -12.86 -12.62 15.75
C GLY A 498 -12.98 -13.26 14.37
N SER A 499 -13.63 -14.41 14.25
CA SER A 499 -14.04 -15.01 12.98
C SER A 499 -15.07 -14.17 12.23
N LYS A 500 -15.80 -13.30 12.94
CA LYS A 500 -16.75 -12.33 12.39
C LYS A 500 -16.59 -10.99 13.08
N PHE A 501 -16.79 -9.92 12.33
CA PHE A 501 -16.94 -8.56 12.87
C PHE A 501 -18.40 -8.31 13.25
N GLN A 502 -18.65 -7.73 14.42
CA GLN A 502 -19.99 -7.36 14.88
C GLN A 502 -19.99 -5.96 15.48
N ILE A 503 -21.03 -5.18 15.17
CA ILE A 503 -21.32 -3.92 15.83
C ILE A 503 -22.21 -4.25 17.02
N VAL A 504 -21.72 -3.99 18.24
CA VAL A 504 -22.50 -4.20 19.47
C VAL A 504 -23.47 -3.03 19.64
N PHE A 505 -23.00 -1.80 19.46
CA PHE A 505 -23.82 -0.61 19.28
C PHE A 505 -23.06 0.50 18.56
N ASP A 506 -23.80 1.35 17.88
CA ASP A 506 -23.28 2.47 17.09
C ASP A 506 -22.91 3.69 17.97
N MET A 507 -22.05 4.58 17.47
CA MET A 507 -21.68 5.84 18.13
C MET A 507 -22.87 6.77 18.33
N GLY A 508 -23.82 6.79 17.38
CA GLY A 508 -25.03 7.60 17.47
C GLY A 508 -26.18 6.97 18.27
N GLN A 509 -26.04 5.71 18.70
CA GLN A 509 -27.16 4.94 19.25
C GLN A 509 -27.53 5.36 20.67
N TYR A 510 -26.57 5.84 21.47
CA TYR A 510 -26.78 6.26 22.85
C TYR A 510 -26.07 7.58 23.12
N VAL A 511 -26.81 8.58 23.59
CA VAL A 511 -26.27 9.90 23.93
C VAL A 511 -25.88 10.00 25.41
N LYS A 512 -26.69 9.41 26.30
CA LYS A 512 -26.50 9.51 27.75
C LYS A 512 -25.49 8.49 28.25
N ILE A 513 -24.54 8.91 29.09
CA ILE A 513 -23.56 8.03 29.76
C ILE A 513 -24.23 6.82 30.42
N LYS A 514 -25.38 7.03 31.06
CA LYS A 514 -26.13 5.98 31.77
C LYS A 514 -26.55 4.84 30.83
N ASP A 515 -26.92 5.15 29.60
CA ASP A 515 -27.43 4.18 28.64
C ASP A 515 -26.30 3.47 27.90
N ILE A 516 -25.21 4.19 27.57
CA ILE A 516 -23.96 3.57 27.08
C ILE A 516 -23.45 2.55 28.10
N LYS A 517 -23.37 2.91 29.39
CA LYS A 517 -22.97 1.99 30.46
C LYS A 517 -23.88 0.77 30.55
N ARG A 518 -25.19 0.95 30.38
CA ARG A 518 -26.18 -0.13 30.43
C ARG A 518 -25.99 -1.08 29.25
N ALA A 519 -25.80 -0.55 28.04
CA ALA A 519 -25.55 -1.32 26.83
C ALA A 519 -24.26 -2.16 26.94
N ILE A 520 -23.17 -1.56 27.41
CA ILE A 520 -21.90 -2.28 27.66
C ILE A 520 -22.12 -3.42 28.67
N LYS A 521 -22.76 -3.15 29.81
CA LYS A 521 -23.01 -4.18 30.85
C LYS A 521 -23.93 -5.32 30.38
N LYS A 522 -24.87 -5.03 29.46
CA LYS A 522 -25.79 -6.01 28.87
C LYS A 522 -25.17 -6.83 27.74
N THR A 523 -23.97 -6.47 27.27
CA THR A 523 -23.30 -7.20 26.18
C THR A 523 -23.10 -8.67 26.59
N PRO A 524 -23.73 -9.63 25.91
CA PRO A 524 -23.63 -11.04 26.28
C PRO A 524 -22.23 -11.56 25.98
N LYS A 525 -21.78 -12.58 26.74
CA LYS A 525 -20.64 -13.40 26.34
C LYS A 525 -21.14 -14.60 25.54
N ASN A 526 -21.50 -14.38 24.28
CA ASN A 526 -21.90 -15.41 23.33
C ASN A 526 -20.81 -15.70 22.28
N TYR A 527 -19.64 -15.08 22.40
CA TYR A 527 -18.57 -15.16 21.41
C TYR A 527 -17.63 -16.35 21.68
N LYS A 528 -17.45 -17.18 20.65
CA LYS A 528 -16.63 -18.42 20.68
C LYS A 528 -15.66 -18.45 19.47
N SER A 529 -14.80 -17.46 19.33
CA SER A 529 -13.82 -17.44 18.22
C SER A 529 -12.39 -17.59 18.72
N ASN A 530 -11.63 -18.51 18.11
CA ASN A 530 -10.17 -18.55 18.26
C ASN A 530 -9.46 -17.62 17.27
N ASP A 531 -10.13 -17.25 16.18
CA ASP A 531 -9.55 -16.47 15.09
C ASP A 531 -9.38 -15.00 15.47
N VAL A 532 -8.35 -14.36 14.91
CA VAL A 532 -8.05 -12.93 15.04
C VAL A 532 -8.04 -12.35 13.63
N ASN A 533 -9.14 -11.73 13.19
CA ASN A 533 -9.16 -11.03 11.91
C ASN A 533 -9.26 -9.52 12.13
N LEU A 534 -8.18 -8.93 12.63
CA LEU A 534 -8.16 -7.50 12.91
C LEU A 534 -8.18 -6.68 11.61
N ALA A 535 -7.62 -7.16 10.50
CA ALA A 535 -7.64 -6.45 9.22
C ALA A 535 -9.09 -6.24 8.73
N SER A 536 -9.91 -7.29 8.76
CA SER A 536 -11.34 -7.20 8.48
C SER A 536 -12.05 -6.28 9.47
N ALA A 537 -11.71 -6.35 10.77
CA ALA A 537 -12.30 -5.48 11.76
C ALA A 537 -11.99 -3.99 11.49
N LEU A 538 -10.74 -3.65 11.14
CA LEU A 538 -10.34 -2.29 10.77
C LEU A 538 -11.08 -1.80 9.52
N ALA A 539 -11.17 -2.65 8.48
CA ALA A 539 -11.91 -2.33 7.27
C ALA A 539 -13.41 -2.08 7.55
N ASN A 540 -14.02 -2.91 8.40
CA ASN A 540 -15.41 -2.75 8.80
C ASN A 540 -15.62 -1.53 9.70
N ILE A 541 -14.70 -1.21 10.61
CA ILE A 541 -14.79 0.00 11.45
C ILE A 541 -14.69 1.25 10.58
N ARG A 542 -13.74 1.29 9.63
CA ARG A 542 -13.60 2.39 8.67
C ARG A 542 -14.88 2.61 7.87
N THR A 543 -15.48 1.54 7.37
CA THR A 543 -16.62 1.63 6.44
C THR A 543 -18.00 1.67 7.11
N LYS A 544 -18.13 1.20 8.36
CA LYS A 544 -19.44 1.07 9.04
C LYS A 544 -19.59 1.89 10.30
N MET A 545 -18.49 2.35 10.89
CA MET A 545 -18.48 3.20 12.09
C MET A 545 -18.01 4.62 11.72
N PHE A 546 -16.85 4.76 11.07
CA PHE A 546 -16.30 6.06 10.65
C PHE A 546 -16.66 6.42 9.20
N ALA A 547 -17.91 6.16 8.80
CA ALA A 547 -18.45 6.55 7.51
C ALA A 547 -19.64 7.49 7.69
N HIS A 548 -19.73 8.50 6.84
CA HIS A 548 -20.90 9.39 6.80
C HIS A 548 -22.16 8.59 6.42
N PRO A 549 -23.35 8.85 7.03
CA PRO A 549 -23.68 9.93 7.97
C PRO A 549 -23.41 9.63 9.45
N LYS A 550 -22.83 8.47 9.78
CA LYS A 550 -22.59 8.08 11.17
C LYS A 550 -21.45 8.87 11.79
N ASP A 551 -20.40 9.11 11.02
CA ASP A 551 -19.26 9.94 11.39
C ASP A 551 -19.62 11.43 11.36
N ARG A 552 -19.20 12.18 12.39
CA ARG A 552 -19.42 13.63 12.42
C ARG A 552 -18.33 14.30 11.61
N VAL A 553 -18.74 15.20 10.73
CA VAL A 553 -17.83 16.09 10.02
C VAL A 553 -17.11 16.97 11.06
N ASP A 554 -15.80 17.16 10.87
CA ASP A 554 -14.93 17.99 11.71
C ASP A 554 -14.79 17.58 13.20
N VAL A 555 -15.00 16.29 13.49
CA VAL A 555 -14.77 15.71 14.82
C VAL A 555 -13.64 14.68 14.78
N GLN A 556 -12.79 14.66 15.81
CA GLN A 556 -11.67 13.73 15.87
C GLN A 556 -12.15 12.30 16.13
N ASN A 557 -11.75 11.38 15.24
CA ASN A 557 -12.00 9.95 15.36
C ASN A 557 -10.87 9.26 16.15
N TYR A 558 -11.26 8.36 17.07
CA TYR A 558 -10.37 7.52 17.85
C TYR A 558 -10.81 6.07 17.81
N LEU A 559 -9.88 5.16 17.54
CA LEU A 559 -10.10 3.72 17.62
C LEU A 559 -9.24 3.12 18.75
N ILE A 560 -9.89 2.41 19.68
CA ILE A 560 -9.23 1.67 20.74
C ILE A 560 -9.42 0.18 20.47
N ILE A 561 -8.31 -0.55 20.31
CA ILE A 561 -8.32 -1.98 20.00
C ILE A 561 -7.83 -2.75 21.24
N ILE A 562 -8.58 -3.78 21.63
CA ILE A 562 -8.25 -4.64 22.75
C ILE A 562 -8.22 -6.09 22.25
N SER A 563 -7.05 -6.73 22.28
CA SER A 563 -6.90 -8.14 21.90
C SER A 563 -6.00 -8.88 22.88
N ASP A 564 -6.29 -10.17 23.09
CA ASP A 564 -5.48 -11.11 23.87
C ASP A 564 -4.48 -11.91 23.01
N LYS A 565 -4.42 -11.66 21.70
CA LYS A 565 -3.51 -12.33 20.78
C LYS A 565 -2.68 -11.33 19.96
N PRO A 566 -1.41 -11.64 19.65
CA PRO A 566 -0.64 -10.88 18.66
C PRO A 566 -1.29 -11.03 17.28
N ASN A 567 -1.20 -9.98 16.45
CA ASN A 567 -1.59 -10.08 15.04
C ASN A 567 -0.36 -10.37 14.20
N GLU A 568 -0.35 -11.51 13.52
CA GLU A 568 0.68 -11.86 12.54
C GLU A 568 0.27 -11.45 11.11
N GLU A 569 -0.97 -10.99 10.89
CA GLU A 569 -1.55 -10.72 9.56
C GLU A 569 -1.74 -9.22 9.19
N ILE A 570 -1.21 -8.28 9.97
CA ILE A 570 -1.36 -6.83 9.70
C ILE A 570 -0.05 -6.14 9.28
N PHE A 571 1.05 -6.87 9.18
CA PHE A 571 2.35 -6.27 8.91
C PHE A 571 2.84 -6.50 7.48
#